data_AF-A0AAW5KHA7-F1
#
_entry.id   AF-A0AAW5KHA7-F1
#
_cell.length_a   1.000
_cell.length_b   1.000
_cell.length_c   1.000
_cell.angle_alpha   90.00
_cell.angle_beta   90.00
_cell.angle_gamma   90.00
#
_symmetry.space_group_name_H-M   'P 1'
#
loop_
_entity.id
_entity.type
_entity.pdbx_description
1 polymer ?
#
loop_
_entity_poly.entity_id
_entity_poly.type
_entity_poly.pdbx_seq_one_letter_code
_entity_poly.pdbx_strand_id
1 'polypeptide(L)'
;MAREGCFDDLDCAFSWHPGDCFAPMGVSSLANISVFFSFVGRTSHAAASPQLGRSALDAAELLNIGVQFLREHVSPEARIHYAFHDVGGTAPNVVQDRAKL
;
A
#
# COMPACT_ATOMS: atom_id res chain seq x y z
N MET A 1 -3.98 -6.37 -22.30
CA MET A 1 -5.18 -6.00 -23.09
C MET A 1 -5.19 -4.52 -23.49
N ALA A 2 -5.65 -3.57 -22.65
CA ALA A 2 -5.78 -2.17 -23.08
C ALA A 2 -4.43 -1.55 -23.50
N ARG A 3 -3.39 -1.70 -22.69
CA ARG A 3 -2.03 -1.27 -23.03
C ARG A 3 -1.46 -1.96 -24.28
N GLU A 4 -1.96 -3.14 -24.62
CA GLU A 4 -1.50 -3.95 -25.75
C GLU A 4 -2.30 -3.65 -27.03
N GLY A 5 -3.16 -2.62 -27.02
CA GLY A 5 -3.93 -2.17 -28.18
C GLY A 5 -5.14 -3.05 -28.53
N CYS A 6 -5.55 -3.98 -27.64
CA CYS A 6 -6.65 -4.91 -27.93
C CYS A 6 -8.01 -4.24 -28.17
N PHE A 7 -8.15 -2.93 -27.92
CA PHE A 7 -9.41 -2.19 -28.04
C PHE A 7 -9.34 -1.06 -29.08
N ASP A 8 -8.23 -0.89 -29.79
CA ASP A 8 -7.96 0.31 -30.60
C ASP A 8 -8.89 0.46 -31.81
N ASP A 9 -9.37 -0.66 -32.37
CA ASP A 9 -10.23 -0.70 -33.56
C ASP A 9 -11.73 -0.96 -33.25
N LEU A 10 -12.16 -0.80 -32.00
CA LEU A 10 -13.55 -1.08 -31.60
C LEU A 10 -14.46 0.16 -31.68
N ASP A 11 -15.65 -0.01 -32.25
CA ASP A 11 -16.72 1.02 -32.19
C ASP A 11 -17.38 1.10 -30.80
N CYS A 12 -17.43 -0.02 -30.06
CA CYS A 12 -17.98 -0.07 -28.70
C CYS A 12 -17.46 -1.28 -27.90
N ALA A 13 -17.48 -1.17 -26.57
CA ALA A 13 -17.13 -2.26 -25.64
C ALA A 13 -18.18 -2.38 -24.53
N PHE A 14 -18.68 -3.58 -24.32
CA PHE A 14 -19.63 -3.89 -23.24
C PHE A 14 -18.95 -4.74 -22.16
N SER A 15 -19.26 -4.44 -20.90
CA SER A 15 -18.85 -5.27 -19.77
C SER A 15 -20.08 -5.63 -18.94
N TRP A 16 -19.97 -6.75 -18.22
CA TRP A 16 -20.99 -7.22 -17.30
C TRP A 16 -20.31 -7.72 -16.02
N HIS A 17 -20.91 -7.44 -14.88
CA HIS A 17 -20.46 -7.91 -13.58
C HIS A 17 -21.67 -8.48 -12.82
N PRO A 18 -21.58 -9.68 -12.22
CA PRO A 18 -22.66 -10.19 -11.39
C PRO A 18 -22.86 -9.27 -10.18
N GLY A 19 -24.12 -8.95 -9.87
CA GLY A 19 -24.52 -8.12 -8.73
C GLY A 19 -25.69 -8.75 -8.00
N ASP A 20 -26.08 -8.11 -6.91
CA ASP A 20 -27.28 -8.44 -6.12
C ASP A 20 -28.59 -8.10 -6.86
N CYS A 21 -28.53 -7.21 -7.85
CA CYS A 21 -29.63 -6.88 -8.75
C CYS A 21 -29.20 -6.84 -10.22
N PHE A 22 -30.16 -7.04 -11.12
CA PHE A 22 -29.96 -6.94 -12.57
C PHE A 22 -30.40 -5.55 -13.06
N ALA A 23 -29.42 -4.65 -13.26
CA ALA A 23 -29.67 -3.28 -13.70
C ALA A 23 -28.51 -2.76 -14.57
N PRO A 24 -28.78 -1.83 -15.51
CA PRO A 24 -27.70 -1.15 -16.23
C PRO A 24 -26.85 -0.34 -15.25
N MET A 25 -25.54 -0.59 -15.26
CA MET A 25 -24.60 0.07 -14.38
C MET A 25 -23.93 1.24 -15.12
N GLY A 26 -24.47 2.45 -14.95
CA GLY A 26 -23.93 3.70 -15.49
C GLY A 26 -22.97 4.42 -14.52
N VAL A 27 -22.18 3.68 -13.75
CA VAL A 27 -21.29 4.24 -12.72
C VAL A 27 -19.84 4.23 -13.20
N SER A 28 -19.07 5.23 -12.78
CA SER A 28 -17.62 5.25 -12.99
C SER A 28 -16.91 4.46 -11.90
N SER A 29 -15.75 3.90 -12.23
CA SER A 29 -14.84 3.25 -11.28
C SER A 29 -13.67 4.17 -10.94
N LEU A 30 -13.16 4.08 -9.71
CA LEU A 30 -11.93 4.75 -9.33
C LEU A 30 -10.71 4.07 -9.98
N ALA A 31 -9.74 4.87 -10.42
CA ALA A 31 -8.42 4.36 -10.73
C ALA A 31 -7.73 3.85 -9.46
N ASN A 32 -7.01 2.73 -9.56
CA ASN A 32 -6.32 2.11 -8.43
C ASN A 32 -4.85 1.87 -8.77
N ILE A 33 -3.96 2.14 -7.81
CA ILE A 33 -2.55 1.79 -7.83
C ILE A 33 -2.21 1.12 -6.50
N SER A 34 -1.50 0.00 -6.55
CA SER A 34 -0.98 -0.69 -5.36
C SER A 34 0.55 -0.72 -5.41
N VAL A 35 1.18 -0.48 -4.27
CA VAL A 35 2.63 -0.40 -4.12
C VAL A 35 3.04 -1.20 -2.89
N PHE A 36 4.12 -1.95 -3.00
CA PHE A 36 4.74 -2.64 -1.87
C PHE A 36 6.02 -1.92 -1.46
N PHE A 37 6.16 -1.66 -0.16
CA PHE A 37 7.36 -1.07 0.41
C PHE A 37 8.09 -2.11 1.25
N SER A 38 9.38 -2.29 1.00
CA SER A 38 10.24 -3.17 1.79
C SER A 38 11.36 -2.35 2.41
N PHE A 39 11.49 -2.45 3.73
CA PHE A 39 12.50 -1.76 4.51
C PHE A 39 13.54 -2.76 5.00
N VAL A 40 14.81 -2.37 4.91
CA VAL A 40 15.95 -3.15 5.39
C VAL A 40 16.72 -2.29 6.38
N GLY A 41 17.02 -2.89 7.52
CA GLY A 41 17.63 -2.26 8.68
C GLY A 41 18.75 -3.12 9.24
N ARG A 42 19.00 -2.98 10.54
CA ARG A 42 20.04 -3.70 11.27
C ARG A 42 19.58 -4.02 12.68
N THR A 43 19.66 -5.30 13.02
CA THR A 43 19.29 -5.80 14.34
C THR A 43 20.30 -5.36 15.41
N SER A 44 19.79 -4.98 16.58
CA SER A 44 20.55 -4.85 17.83
C SER A 44 19.66 -5.17 19.04
N HIS A 45 20.27 -5.39 20.20
CA HIS A 45 19.52 -5.55 21.43
C HIS A 45 18.94 -4.19 21.86
N ALA A 46 17.62 -4.07 21.88
CA ALA A 46 16.93 -2.78 22.03
C ALA A 46 17.30 -2.04 23.33
N ALA A 47 17.57 -2.77 24.42
CA ALA A 47 17.96 -2.15 25.70
C ALA A 47 19.47 -1.96 25.88
N ALA A 48 20.32 -2.78 25.25
CA ALA A 48 21.74 -2.85 25.59
C ALA A 48 22.61 -2.06 24.63
N SER A 49 22.21 -2.00 23.35
CA SER A 49 22.94 -1.29 22.31
C SER A 49 22.00 -0.73 21.22
N PRO A 50 20.97 0.05 21.58
CA PRO A 50 20.02 0.57 20.60
C PRO A 50 20.69 1.42 19.50
N GLN A 51 21.77 2.14 19.82
CA GLN A 51 22.47 3.03 18.88
C GLN A 51 23.14 2.29 17.71
N LEU A 52 23.37 0.97 17.87
CA LEU A 52 23.93 0.11 16.83
C LEU A 52 22.85 -0.40 15.85
N GLY A 53 21.57 -0.31 16.22
CA GLY A 53 20.44 -0.76 15.42
C GLY A 53 20.02 0.27 14.36
N ARG A 54 19.34 -0.21 13.33
CA ARG A 54 18.61 0.61 12.35
C ARG A 54 17.24 -0.03 12.18
N SER A 55 16.21 0.56 12.77
CA SER A 55 14.88 -0.04 12.78
C SER A 55 14.20 0.10 11.42
N ALA A 56 13.93 -1.04 10.78
CA ALA A 56 13.11 -1.10 9.59
C ALA A 56 11.63 -0.87 9.91
N LEU A 57 11.18 -1.28 11.11
CA LEU A 57 9.82 -1.04 11.57
C LEU A 57 9.56 0.46 11.77
N ASP A 58 10.49 1.18 12.40
CA ASP A 58 10.36 2.64 12.59
C ASP A 58 10.29 3.35 11.22
N ALA A 59 11.06 2.89 10.23
CA ALA A 59 11.00 3.45 8.88
C ALA A 59 9.62 3.24 8.21
N ALA A 60 9.01 2.08 8.42
CA ALA A 60 7.66 1.78 7.93
C ALA A 60 6.59 2.59 8.67
N GLU A 61 6.74 2.79 9.98
CA GLU A 61 5.87 3.67 10.77
C GLU A 61 5.99 5.14 10.33
N LEU A 62 7.20 5.63 10.06
CA LEU A 62 7.43 6.98 9.57
C LEU A 62 6.80 7.21 8.19
N LEU A 63 6.91 6.24 7.27
CA LEU A 63 6.19 6.28 6.00
C LEU A 63 4.69 6.40 6.26
N ASN A 64 4.18 5.61 7.19
CA ASN A 64 2.76 5.60 7.49
C ASN A 64 2.26 6.94 8.07
N ILE A 65 3.01 7.53 9.01
CA ILE A 65 2.73 8.88 9.52
C ILE A 65 2.75 9.91 8.37
N GLY A 66 3.72 9.81 7.46
CA GLY A 66 3.77 10.65 6.26
C GLY A 66 2.52 10.51 5.39
N VAL A 67 2.02 9.29 5.20
CA VAL A 67 0.75 9.04 4.49
C VAL A 67 -0.43 9.68 5.22
N GLN A 68 -0.46 9.68 6.55
CA GLN A 68 -1.53 10.33 7.31
C GLN A 68 -1.56 11.84 7.08
N PHE A 69 -0.40 12.50 7.03
CA PHE A 69 -0.34 13.93 6.69
C PHE A 69 -0.61 14.21 5.22
N LEU A 70 -0.17 13.34 4.31
CA LEU A 70 -0.44 13.47 2.88
C LEU A 70 -1.93 13.54 2.57
N ARG A 71 -2.79 12.86 3.35
CA ARG A 71 -4.25 12.85 3.14
C ARG A 71 -4.89 14.24 3.17
N GLU A 72 -4.30 15.22 3.85
CA GLU A 72 -4.79 16.61 3.84
C GLU A 72 -4.56 17.31 2.48
N HIS A 73 -3.60 16.83 1.70
CA HIS A 73 -3.09 17.50 0.50
C HIS A 73 -3.38 16.74 -0.81
N VAL A 74 -4.28 15.77 -0.78
CA VAL A 74 -4.75 15.04 -1.96
C VAL A 74 -6.21 15.36 -2.25
N SER A 75 -6.69 15.00 -3.45
CA SER A 75 -8.09 15.19 -3.81
C SER A 75 -9.02 14.55 -2.76
N PRO A 76 -10.12 15.22 -2.35
CA PRO A 76 -11.14 14.64 -1.47
C PRO A 76 -11.81 13.38 -2.03
N GLU A 77 -11.68 13.11 -3.32
CA GLU A 77 -12.19 11.90 -4.00
C GLU A 77 -11.18 10.74 -3.93
N ALA A 78 -9.90 11.04 -3.70
CA ALA A 78 -8.85 10.04 -3.57
C ALA A 78 -8.94 9.30 -2.22
N ARG A 79 -8.52 8.04 -2.22
CA ARG A 79 -8.49 7.20 -1.03
C ARG A 79 -7.13 6.51 -0.96
N ILE A 80 -6.50 6.58 0.21
CA ILE A 80 -5.19 5.96 0.49
C ILE A 80 -5.37 5.05 1.70
N HIS A 81 -4.92 3.80 1.57
CA HIS A 81 -4.99 2.77 2.60
C HIS A 81 -3.70 1.95 2.57
N TYR A 82 -3.37 1.30 3.68
CA TYR A 82 -2.16 0.49 3.83
C TYR A 82 -2.43 -0.66 4.80
N ALA A 83 -1.59 -1.69 4.73
CA ALA A 83 -1.56 -2.78 5.69
C ALA A 83 -0.12 -3.24 5.88
N PHE A 84 0.29 -3.47 7.13
CA PHE A 84 1.58 -4.12 7.37
C PHE A 84 1.50 -5.58 6.94
N HIS A 85 2.38 -5.96 6.01
CA HIS A 85 2.55 -7.34 5.59
C HIS A 85 3.55 -8.07 6.50
N ASP A 86 4.52 -7.35 7.06
CA ASP A 86 5.57 -7.89 7.92
C ASP A 86 6.13 -6.78 8.83
N VAL A 87 6.17 -7.04 10.14
CA VAL A 87 6.73 -6.11 11.13
C VAL A 87 8.15 -6.49 11.57
N GLY A 88 8.76 -7.48 10.90
CA GLY A 88 10.14 -7.91 11.08
C GLY A 88 10.31 -9.14 11.95
N GLY A 89 9.66 -9.14 13.11
CA GLY A 89 9.77 -10.18 14.12
C GLY A 89 8.77 -9.99 15.25
N THR A 90 8.75 -10.95 16.17
CA THR A 90 7.82 -10.95 17.32
C THR A 90 8.49 -10.53 18.63
N ALA A 91 9.82 -10.42 18.63
CA ALA A 91 10.60 -10.13 19.84
C ALA A 91 10.69 -8.61 20.07
N PRO A 92 10.05 -8.07 21.12
CA PRO A 92 10.03 -6.62 21.36
C PRO A 92 11.37 -6.08 21.90
N ASN A 93 12.26 -6.95 22.39
CA ASN A 93 13.59 -6.59 22.86
C ASN A 93 14.64 -6.54 21.73
N VAL A 94 14.21 -6.65 20.47
CA VAL A 94 15.06 -6.67 19.28
C VAL A 94 14.68 -5.50 18.38
N VAL A 95 15.67 -4.74 17.91
CA VAL A 95 15.47 -3.74 16.85
C VAL A 95 15.19 -4.49 15.55
N GLN A 96 14.04 -4.23 14.91
CA GLN A 96 13.61 -4.98 13.73
C GLN A 96 14.45 -4.59 12.50
N ASP A 97 15.05 -5.57 11.82
CA ASP A 97 15.90 -5.33 10.64
C ASP A 97 15.19 -5.45 9.30
N ARG A 98 13.91 -5.84 9.30
CA ARG A 98 13.06 -5.85 8.10
C ARG A 98 11.65 -5.41 8.46
N ALA A 99 10.96 -4.81 7.50
CA ALA A 99 9.52 -4.56 7.57
C ALA A 99 8.96 -4.46 6.15
N LYS A 100 7.68 -4.81 5.98
CA LYS A 100 6.97 -4.70 4.71
C LYS A 100 5.58 -4.11 4.89
N LEU A 101 5.24 -3.18 4.02
CA LEU A 101 3.95 -2.50 3.93
C LEU A 101 3.40 -2.59 2.50
#